data_AF-A0A1V4S4F2-F1
#
_entry.id   AF-A0A1V4S4F2-F1
#
_cell.length_a   1.000
_cell.length_b   1.000
_cell.length_c   1.000
_cell.angle_alpha   90.00
_cell.angle_beta   90.00
_cell.angle_gamma   90.00
#
_symmetry.space_group_name_H-M   'P 1'
#
loop_
_entity.id
_entity.type
_entity.pdbx_description
1 polymer ?
#
loop_
_entity_poly.entity_id
_entity_poly.type
_entity_poly.pdbx_seq_one_letter_code
_entity_poly.pdbx_strand_id
1 'polypeptide(L)'
;MITRTLFAGFGGQGVLLMGYVLSHGAMHKGLNVTYFPAYGAEMRGGTANCTVTLSEEKIASPVASNPDILVAMNFPSLLKFEPTVVKQGLVVLNSSLIEESPSRTDIDLLQVPTVELAREVGSERAGNMGHGGSSQGQGKVLRTQP
;
A
#
# COMPACT_ATOMS: atom_id res chain seq x y z
N MET A 1 13.87 12.22 15.44
CA MET A 1 13.21 10.89 15.57
C MET A 1 13.14 10.20 14.22
N ILE A 2 13.26 8.86 14.15
CA ILE A 2 13.16 8.08 12.90
C ILE A 2 11.86 7.27 12.87
N THR A 3 11.16 7.27 11.74
CA THR A 3 9.92 6.53 11.54
C THR A 3 9.98 5.77 10.22
N ARG A 4 9.71 4.46 10.26
CA ARG A 4 9.76 3.54 9.13
C ARG A 4 8.36 3.04 8.81
N THR A 5 7.89 3.34 7.62
CA THR A 5 6.58 2.92 7.12
C THR A 5 6.78 1.96 5.97
N LEU A 6 6.20 0.75 6.08
CA LEU A 6 6.17 -0.24 5.02
C LEU A 6 4.77 -0.27 4.40
N PHE A 7 4.67 0.06 3.12
CA PHE A 7 3.46 -0.11 2.34
C PHE A 7 3.57 -1.44 1.58
N ALA A 8 2.52 -2.26 1.59
CA ALA A 8 2.53 -3.55 0.92
C ALA A 8 1.17 -3.89 0.30
N GLY A 9 1.22 -4.50 -0.88
CA GLY A 9 0.04 -4.89 -1.63
C GLY A 9 0.37 -5.56 -2.96
N PHE A 10 -0.61 -5.64 -3.84
CA PHE A 10 -0.43 -6.08 -5.22
C PHE A 10 -0.14 -4.89 -6.14
N GLY A 11 0.55 -5.15 -7.25
CA GLY A 11 0.67 -4.18 -8.32
C GLY A 11 -0.71 -3.66 -8.74
N GLY A 12 -0.86 -2.33 -8.81
CA GLY A 12 -2.14 -1.67 -9.10
C GLY A 12 -2.89 -1.14 -7.88
N GLN A 13 -2.55 -1.55 -6.64
CA GLN A 13 -3.19 -1.03 -5.42
C GLN A 13 -2.60 0.31 -4.93
N GLY A 14 -1.78 0.98 -5.75
CA GLY A 14 -1.21 2.29 -5.41
C GLY A 14 -0.12 2.28 -4.33
N VAL A 15 0.43 1.11 -3.96
CA VAL A 15 1.43 0.95 -2.88
C VAL A 15 2.65 1.87 -3.05
N LEU A 16 3.23 1.91 -4.26
CA LEU A 16 4.38 2.77 -4.56
C LEU A 16 4.00 4.25 -4.54
N LEU A 17 2.79 4.58 -5.01
CA LEU A 17 2.29 5.95 -5.02
C LEU A 17 2.08 6.48 -3.60
N MET A 18 1.54 5.68 -2.69
CA MET A 18 1.40 6.05 -1.28
C MET A 18 2.74 6.41 -0.65
N GLY A 19 3.75 5.56 -0.86
CA GLY A 19 5.10 5.82 -0.37
C GLY A 19 5.71 7.09 -0.99
N TYR A 20 5.49 7.31 -2.28
CA TYR A 20 5.97 8.50 -3.00
C TYR A 20 5.33 9.79 -2.47
N VAL A 21 3.99 9.81 -2.30
CA VAL A 21 3.26 10.97 -1.77
C VAL A 21 3.69 11.29 -0.33
N LEU A 22 3.83 10.27 0.53
CA LEU A 22 4.34 10.45 1.90
C LEU A 22 5.75 11.06 1.88
N SER A 23 6.62 10.51 1.03
CA SER A 23 8.01 10.95 0.90
C SER A 23 8.09 12.43 0.51
N HIS A 24 7.34 12.83 -0.52
CA HIS A 24 7.31 14.22 -0.98
C HIS A 24 6.73 15.17 0.07
N GLY A 25 5.65 14.79 0.74
CA GLY A 25 5.09 15.59 1.84
C GLY A 25 6.08 15.78 2.99
N ALA A 26 6.85 14.75 3.32
CA ALA A 26 7.88 14.82 4.36
C ALA A 26 9.08 15.68 3.95
N MET A 27 9.53 15.59 2.69
CA MET A 27 10.58 16.46 2.15
C MET A 27 10.17 17.94 2.20
N HIS A 28 8.90 18.26 1.89
CA HIS A 28 8.38 19.63 2.00
C HIS A 28 8.37 20.16 3.44
N LYS A 29 8.32 19.27 4.44
CA LYS A 29 8.46 19.61 5.86
C LYS A 29 9.91 19.68 6.34
N GLY A 30 10.89 19.53 5.44
CA GLY A 30 12.32 19.58 5.77
C GLY A 30 12.89 18.30 6.40
N LEU A 31 12.17 17.18 6.32
CA LEU A 31 12.66 15.89 6.83
C LEU A 31 13.59 15.21 5.83
N ASN A 32 14.52 14.41 6.35
CA ASN A 32 15.30 13.46 5.58
C ASN A 32 14.44 12.24 5.26
N VAL A 33 14.49 11.78 4.01
CA VAL A 33 13.63 10.71 3.52
C VAL A 33 14.43 9.69 2.74
N THR A 34 14.18 8.40 2.99
CA THR A 34 14.56 7.32 2.06
C THR A 34 13.30 6.63 1.55
N TYR A 35 13.24 6.46 0.23
CA TYR A 35 12.18 5.72 -0.46
C TYR A 35 12.80 4.48 -1.10
N PHE A 36 12.40 3.29 -0.64
CA PHE A 36 12.95 2.01 -1.08
C PHE A 36 11.82 1.11 -1.60
N PRO A 37 11.53 1.14 -2.92
CA PRO A 37 10.53 0.29 -3.53
C PRO A 37 11.09 -1.13 -3.76
N ALA A 38 10.27 -2.15 -3.55
CA ALA A 38 10.57 -3.52 -3.95
C ALA A 38 9.35 -4.14 -4.66
N TYR A 39 9.57 -4.70 -5.83
CA TYR A 39 8.54 -5.36 -6.63
C TYR A 39 9.08 -6.65 -7.20
N GLY A 40 8.24 -7.69 -7.25
CA GLY A 40 8.59 -8.96 -7.88
C GLY A 40 8.72 -8.82 -9.40
N ALA A 41 9.40 -9.79 -10.04
CA ALA A 41 9.54 -9.86 -11.50
C ALA A 41 8.20 -10.11 -12.25
N GLU A 42 7.11 -10.30 -11.52
CA GLU A 42 5.78 -10.57 -12.05
C GLU A 42 5.13 -9.28 -12.57
N MET A 43 5.20 -9.08 -13.90
CA MET A 43 4.68 -7.90 -14.60
C MET A 43 3.15 -7.73 -14.53
N ARG A 44 2.42 -8.65 -13.89
CA ARG A 44 0.97 -8.55 -13.64
C ARG A 44 0.60 -9.31 -12.36
N GLY A 45 -0.06 -8.65 -11.41
CA GLY A 45 -0.58 -9.27 -10.18
C GLY A 45 0.45 -9.58 -9.09
N GLY A 46 1.74 -9.31 -9.33
CA GLY A 46 2.79 -9.55 -8.36
C GLY A 46 2.71 -8.70 -7.10
N THR A 47 3.41 -9.14 -6.05
CA THR A 47 3.56 -8.35 -4.82
C THR A 47 4.46 -7.13 -5.05
N ALA A 48 3.99 -5.98 -4.58
CA ALA A 48 4.71 -4.72 -4.55
C ALA A 48 4.73 -4.21 -3.11
N ASN A 49 5.89 -3.78 -2.64
CA ASN A 49 6.04 -3.11 -1.37
C ASN A 49 6.96 -1.89 -1.51
N CYS A 50 6.86 -0.99 -0.56
CA CYS A 50 7.70 0.18 -0.48
C CYS A 50 7.95 0.52 0.98
N THR A 51 9.23 0.67 1.32
CA THR A 51 9.65 1.19 2.61
C THR A 51 9.96 2.67 2.48
N VAL A 52 9.34 3.47 3.34
CA VAL A 52 9.66 4.89 3.51
C VAL A 52 10.20 5.10 4.91
N THR A 53 11.39 5.70 5.01
CA THR A 53 11.97 6.10 6.29
C THR A 53 12.03 7.62 6.34
N LEU A 54 11.49 8.18 7.41
CA LEU A 54 11.46 9.61 7.69
C LEU A 54 12.31 9.91 8.92
N SER A 55 13.11 10.97 8.87
CA SER A 55 13.95 11.37 10.01
C SER A 55 14.26 12.86 10.00
N GLU A 56 14.34 13.48 11.17
CA GLU A 56 14.87 14.85 11.31
C GLU A 56 16.39 14.90 11.06
N GLU A 57 17.08 13.79 11.31
CA GLU A 57 18.53 13.63 11.12
C GLU A 57 18.84 12.77 9.88
N LYS A 58 20.11 12.77 9.46
CA LYS A 58 20.56 11.95 8.32
C LYS A 58 20.29 10.47 8.55
N ILE A 59 19.78 9.81 7.50
CA ILE A 59 19.46 8.38 7.52
C ILE A 59 20.70 7.59 7.08
N ALA A 60 21.22 6.72 7.95
CA ALA A 60 22.42 5.94 7.68
C ALA A 60 22.18 4.71 6.78
N SER A 61 20.96 4.14 6.78
CA SER A 61 20.59 2.99 5.96
C SER A 61 19.12 3.07 5.51
N PRO A 62 18.83 2.77 4.24
CA PRO A 62 17.46 2.73 3.72
C PRO A 62 16.72 1.43 4.05
N VAL A 63 17.40 0.40 4.58
CA VAL A 63 16.78 -0.91 4.85
C VAL A 63 16.04 -0.86 6.19
N ALA A 64 14.70 -1.00 6.15
CA ALA A 64 13.89 -1.18 7.35
C ALA A 64 13.60 -2.67 7.57
N SER A 65 14.47 -3.33 8.35
CA SER A 65 14.22 -4.72 8.78
C SER A 65 13.03 -4.84 9.74
N ASN A 66 12.67 -3.74 10.42
CA ASN A 66 11.59 -3.66 11.39
C ASN A 66 10.83 -2.34 11.22
N PRO A 67 9.72 -2.31 10.44
CA PRO A 67 8.93 -1.10 10.29
C PRO A 67 8.16 -0.76 11.57
N ASP A 68 8.00 0.55 11.82
CA ASP A 68 7.17 1.10 12.88
C ASP A 68 5.68 1.05 12.50
N ILE A 69 5.41 1.22 11.19
CA ILE A 69 4.06 1.23 10.62
C ILE A 69 4.03 0.27 9.42
N LEU A 70 3.03 -0.61 9.36
CA LEU A 70 2.68 -1.41 8.18
C LEU A 70 1.35 -0.92 7.60
N VAL A 71 1.32 -0.63 6.31
CA VAL A 71 0.08 -0.37 5.56
C VAL A 71 -0.13 -1.55 4.61
N ALA A 72 -1.08 -2.42 4.95
CA ALA A 72 -1.38 -3.62 4.17
C ALA A 72 -2.66 -3.43 3.34
N MET A 73 -2.52 -3.53 2.02
CA MET A 73 -3.61 -3.36 1.05
C MET A 73 -4.27 -4.68 0.62
N ASN A 74 -3.71 -5.82 1.05
CA ASN A 74 -4.30 -7.14 0.88
C ASN A 74 -3.84 -8.11 1.99
N PHE A 75 -4.58 -9.20 2.14
CA PHE A 75 -4.33 -10.20 3.18
C PHE A 75 -2.98 -10.92 3.04
N PRO A 76 -2.51 -11.35 1.85
CA PRO A 76 -1.19 -11.96 1.71
C PRO A 76 -0.03 -11.04 2.16
N SER A 77 -0.17 -9.73 1.95
CA SER A 77 0.81 -8.74 2.40
C SER A 77 0.79 -8.57 3.91
N LEU A 78 -0.40 -8.60 4.53
CA LEU A 78 -0.53 -8.61 5.99
C LEU A 78 0.22 -9.81 6.58
N LEU A 79 -0.10 -11.03 6.14
CA LEU A 79 0.54 -12.25 6.65
C LEU A 79 2.06 -12.23 6.49
N LYS A 80 2.56 -11.68 5.37
CA LYS A 80 3.98 -11.63 5.07
C LYS A 80 4.74 -10.64 5.97
N PHE A 81 4.15 -9.49 6.28
CA PHE A 81 4.87 -8.37 6.89
C PHE A 81 4.47 -8.07 8.33
N GLU A 82 3.32 -8.54 8.81
CA GLU A 82 2.91 -8.44 10.23
C GLU A 82 4.00 -8.91 11.21
N PRO A 83 4.72 -10.03 10.96
CA PRO A 83 5.75 -10.49 11.89
C PRO A 83 6.97 -9.55 11.98
N THR A 84 7.18 -8.66 11.00
CA THR A 84 8.36 -7.78 10.97
C THR A 84 8.13 -6.47 11.72
N VAL A 85 6.87 -6.09 11.94
CA VAL A 85 6.48 -4.85 12.64
C VAL A 85 7.03 -4.87 14.08
N VAL A 86 7.56 -3.74 14.53
CA VAL A 86 8.03 -3.59 15.91
C VAL A 86 6.90 -3.85 16.93
N LYS A 87 7.26 -4.16 18.17
CA LYS A 87 6.27 -4.22 19.26
C LYS A 87 5.65 -2.84 19.45
N GLN A 88 4.34 -2.79 19.70
CA GLN A 88 3.57 -1.53 19.78
C GLN A 88 3.63 -0.69 18.49
N GLY A 89 4.00 -1.32 17.37
CA GLY A 89 3.89 -0.69 16.06
C GLY A 89 2.43 -0.65 15.58
N LEU A 90 2.20 0.12 14.52
CA LEU A 90 0.87 0.31 13.95
C LEU A 90 0.69 -0.52 12.68
N VAL A 91 -0.42 -1.24 12.59
CA VAL A 91 -0.87 -1.89 11.36
C VAL A 91 -2.12 -1.18 10.85
N VAL A 92 -2.05 -0.70 9.61
CA VAL A 92 -3.16 -0.09 8.87
C VAL A 92 -3.65 -1.08 7.83
N LEU A 93 -4.91 -1.47 7.89
CA LEU A 93 -5.54 -2.42 6.97
C LEU A 93 -6.54 -1.73 6.05
N ASN A 94 -6.53 -2.13 4.78
CA ASN A 94 -7.66 -1.84 3.90
C ASN A 94 -8.83 -2.76 4.23
N SER A 95 -9.76 -2.30 5.08
CA SER A 95 -10.90 -3.10 5.54
C SER A 95 -11.93 -3.39 4.47
N SER A 96 -11.88 -2.72 3.31
CA SER A 96 -12.73 -3.06 2.16
C SER A 96 -12.30 -4.36 1.46
N LEU A 97 -11.06 -4.82 1.69
CA LEU A 97 -10.47 -6.00 1.03
C LEU A 97 -9.93 -7.05 2.01
N ILE A 98 -9.80 -6.70 3.29
CA ILE A 98 -9.26 -7.56 4.34
C ILE A 98 -10.29 -7.59 5.45
N GLU A 99 -10.90 -8.76 5.67
CA GLU A 99 -11.87 -8.97 6.76
C GLU A 99 -11.17 -9.50 8.01
N GLU A 100 -10.01 -10.12 7.84
CA GLU A 100 -9.22 -10.73 8.89
C GLU A 100 -8.46 -9.69 9.72
N SER A 101 -8.42 -9.92 11.03
CA SER A 101 -7.59 -9.15 11.95
C SER A 101 -6.16 -9.71 12.00
N PRO A 102 -5.15 -8.90 12.37
CA PRO A 102 -3.82 -9.39 12.65
C PRO A 102 -3.83 -10.48 13.73
N SER A 103 -2.90 -11.43 13.62
CA SER A 103 -2.73 -12.51 14.60
C SER A 103 -2.09 -12.02 15.91
N ARG A 104 -1.30 -10.95 15.83
CA ARG A 104 -0.60 -10.33 16.95
C ARG A 104 -1.51 -9.39 17.75
N THR A 105 -1.39 -9.48 19.07
CA THR A 105 -2.12 -8.64 20.04
C THR A 105 -1.28 -7.52 20.63
N ASP A 106 0.02 -7.46 20.30
CA ASP A 106 0.98 -6.48 20.80
C ASP A 106 1.20 -5.30 19.84
N ILE A 107 0.29 -5.12 18.88
CA ILE A 107 0.32 -4.07 17.85
C ILE A 107 -0.98 -3.28 17.87
N ASP A 108 -0.91 -2.01 17.46
CA ASP A 108 -2.09 -1.18 17.27
C ASP A 108 -2.68 -1.45 15.89
N LEU A 109 -4.01 -1.48 15.79
CA LEU A 109 -4.73 -1.74 14.54
C LEU A 109 -5.59 -0.54 14.15
N LEU A 110 -5.42 -0.07 12.91
CA LEU A 110 -6.28 0.90 12.26
C LEU A 110 -6.87 0.29 10.98
N GLN A 111 -8.20 0.21 10.91
CA GLN A 111 -8.91 -0.27 9.73
C GLN A 111 -9.45 0.92 8.92
N VAL A 112 -9.14 0.94 7.62
CA VAL A 112 -9.50 2.03 6.71
C VAL A 112 -10.30 1.48 5.53
N PRO A 113 -11.59 1.86 5.38
CA PRO A 113 -12.45 1.42 4.28
C PRO A 113 -12.11 2.21 3.01
N THR A 114 -11.08 1.77 2.29
CA THR A 114 -10.46 2.55 1.21
C THR A 114 -11.38 2.67 -0.03
N VAL A 115 -12.22 1.66 -0.30
CA VAL A 115 -13.16 1.67 -1.43
C VAL A 115 -14.29 2.66 -1.19
N GLU A 116 -14.83 2.69 0.03
CA GLU A 116 -15.89 3.59 0.46
C GLU A 116 -15.41 5.04 0.41
N LEU A 117 -14.22 5.31 0.98
CA LEU A 117 -13.58 6.63 0.92
C LEU A 117 -13.34 7.08 -0.52
N ALA A 118 -12.89 6.19 -1.41
CA ALA A 118 -12.71 6.52 -2.82
C ALA A 118 -14.03 6.86 -3.54
N ARG A 119 -15.13 6.18 -3.17
CA ARG A 119 -16.47 6.42 -3.71
C ARG A 119 -17.03 7.76 -3.24
N GLU A 120 -16.84 8.12 -1.98
CA GLU A 120 -17.27 9.40 -1.41
C GLU A 120 -16.56 10.61 -2.05
N VAL A 121 -15.28 10.44 -2.41
CA VAL A 121 -14.48 11.49 -3.06
C VAL A 121 -14.74 11.55 -4.59
N GLY A 122 -15.67 10.76 -5.13
CA GLY A 122 -16.03 10.76 -6.54
C GLY A 122 -14.96 10.15 -7.46
N SER A 123 -14.01 9.39 -6.90
CA SER A 123 -12.90 8.77 -7.62
C SER A 123 -13.17 7.27 -7.83
N GLU A 124 -14.22 6.94 -8.60
CA GLU A 124 -14.56 5.57 -9.00
C GLU A 124 -13.41 4.87 -9.78
N ARG A 125 -12.44 5.65 -10.28
CA ARG A 125 -11.22 5.15 -10.93
C ARG A 125 -10.19 4.55 -9.96
N ALA A 126 -10.22 4.91 -8.68
CA ALA A 126 -9.27 4.42 -7.69
C ALA A 126 -9.59 2.99 -7.20
N GLY A 127 -10.86 2.57 -7.24
CA GLY A 127 -11.27 1.19 -6.95
C GLY A 127 -10.96 0.20 -8.09
N ASN A 128 -10.94 0.67 -9.34
CA ASN A 128 -10.79 -0.18 -10.53
C ASN A 128 -9.33 -0.44 -10.95
N MET A 129 -8.34 0.17 -10.30
CA MET A 129 -6.91 -0.11 -10.59
C MET A 129 -6.46 -1.50 -10.07
N GLY A 130 -7.32 -2.21 -9.34
CA GLY A 130 -7.10 -3.57 -8.86
C GLY A 130 -7.57 -4.72 -9.77
N HIS A 131 -8.17 -4.46 -10.93
CA HIS A 131 -8.81 -5.51 -11.76
C HIS A 131 -8.35 -5.56 -13.23
N GLY A 132 -7.12 -5.12 -13.53
CA GLY A 132 -6.52 -5.24 -14.85
C GLY A 132 -6.19 -6.68 -15.27
N GLY A 133 -7.20 -7.53 -15.47
CA GLY A 133 -6.97 -8.87 -16.00
C GLY A 133 -8.12 -9.88 -16.10
N SER A 134 -9.40 -9.52 -16.06
CA SER A 134 -10.46 -10.53 -16.29
C SER A 134 -11.88 -9.96 -16.54
N SER A 135 -12.03 -8.98 -17.43
CA SER A 135 -13.33 -8.79 -18.09
C SER A 135 -13.27 -9.42 -19.47
N GLN A 136 -13.87 -10.60 -19.57
CA GLN A 136 -14.12 -11.30 -20.82
C GLN A 136 -14.71 -10.34 -21.86
N GLY A 137 -14.27 -10.51 -23.11
CA GLY A 137 -14.84 -9.83 -24.25
C GLY A 137 -16.33 -10.16 -24.38
N GLN A 138 -17.18 -9.23 -23.98
CA GLN A 138 -18.46 -9.05 -24.66
C GLN A 138 -18.22 -8.10 -25.83
N GLY A 139 -17.85 -8.69 -26.96
CA GLY A 139 -17.82 -8.00 -28.24
C GLY A 139 -19.23 -7.60 -28.63
N LYS A 140 -19.66 -6.40 -28.23
CA LYS A 140 -20.82 -5.75 -28.84
C LYS A 140 -20.36 -5.16 -30.16
N VAL A 141 -20.45 -5.95 -31.24
CA VAL A 141 -20.32 -5.46 -32.60
C VAL A 141 -21.49 -4.53 -32.88
N LEU A 142 -21.23 -3.23 -32.84
CA LEU A 142 -22.07 -2.22 -33.47
C LEU A 142 -21.41 -1.84 -34.80
N ARG A 143 -21.94 -2.37 -35.90
CA ARG A 143 -21.79 -1.76 -37.22
C ARG A 143 -23.15 -1.60 -37.87
N THR A 144 -23.41 -0.35 -38.20
CA THR A 144 -24.53 0.27 -38.89
C THR A 144 -24.75 -0.32 -40.28
N GLN A 145 -26.00 -0.66 -40.59
CA GLN A 145 -26.50 -0.73 -41.97
C GLN A 145 -26.69 0.71 -42.51
N PRO A 146 -26.64 0.86 -43.83
CA PRO A 146 -27.76 1.43 -44.56
C PRO A 146 -28.59 0.34 -45.26
#